data_AF-A0A261WL46-F1
#
_entry.id   AF-A0A261WL46-F1
#
_cell.length_a   1.000
_cell.length_b   1.000
_cell.length_c   1.000
_cell.angle_alpha   90.00
_cell.angle_beta   90.00
_cell.angle_gamma   90.00
#
_symmetry.space_group_name_H-M   'P 1'
#
loop_
_entity.id
_entity.type
_entity.pdbx_description
1 polymer ?
#
loop_
_entity_poly.entity_id
_entity_poly.type
_entity_poly.pdbx_seq_one_letter_code
_entity_poly.pdbx_strand_id
1 'polypeptide(L)'
;LTLDKAPGAFGLVEAAAQYDVSNEQECGRIQPETGTAGRITSQETVALKKISETEYRGTLYLDLMQDEDYYGRGVCHWEFSGASVLLKATGAEEETRFLSFIEAKTVTAQQALTKYYWKDGYPRTESKSFPDTGELSPETFKPEIRDNLFTITLAAKEVAS
;
A
#
# COMPACT_ATOMS: atom_id res chain seq x y z
N LEU A 1 -7.25 5.94 -6.14
CA LEU A 1 -6.14 6.76 -5.63
C LEU A 1 -6.35 8.19 -6.11
N THR A 2 -6.34 9.14 -5.18
CA THR A 2 -6.47 10.58 -5.47
C THR A 2 -5.34 11.33 -4.79
N LEU A 3 -4.77 12.33 -5.46
CA LEU A 3 -3.74 13.22 -4.95
C LEU A 3 -4.32 14.62 -4.78
N ASP A 4 -4.06 15.27 -3.65
CA ASP A 4 -4.37 16.69 -3.45
C ASP A 4 -3.10 17.49 -3.18
N LYS A 5 -2.99 18.66 -3.82
CA LYS A 5 -1.87 19.61 -3.70
C LYS A 5 -0.47 18.98 -3.92
N ALA A 6 -0.38 17.97 -4.79
CA ALA A 6 0.87 17.32 -5.14
C ALA A 6 1.95 18.35 -5.54
N PRO A 7 3.21 18.21 -5.07
CA PRO A 7 4.29 19.16 -5.36
C PRO A 7 4.77 19.13 -6.82
N GLY A 8 4.43 18.07 -7.56
CA GLY A 8 4.76 17.86 -8.95
C GLY A 8 4.07 16.62 -9.52
N ALA A 9 4.42 16.25 -10.75
CA ALA A 9 3.90 15.06 -11.40
C ALA A 9 4.56 13.78 -10.84
N PHE A 10 3.78 12.72 -10.66
CA PHE A 10 4.32 11.40 -10.34
C PHE A 10 4.40 10.55 -11.61
N GLY A 11 5.61 10.33 -12.09
CA GLY A 11 5.92 9.53 -13.27
C GLY A 11 5.85 8.02 -13.03
N LEU A 12 6.01 7.59 -11.78
CA LEU A 12 5.79 6.20 -11.36
C LEU A 12 4.70 6.17 -10.29
N VAL A 13 3.64 5.40 -10.57
CA VAL A 13 2.56 5.12 -9.63
C VAL A 13 2.23 3.64 -9.71
N GLU A 14 2.65 2.90 -8.69
CA GLU A 14 2.44 1.45 -8.59
C GLU A 14 1.44 1.16 -7.48
N ALA A 15 0.68 0.07 -7.63
CA ALA A 15 -0.20 -0.42 -6.59
C ALA A 15 -0.09 -1.94 -6.47
N ALA A 16 -0.29 -2.45 -5.27
CA ALA A 16 -0.37 -3.88 -5.00
C ALA A 16 -1.50 -4.20 -4.04
N ALA A 17 -2.14 -5.35 -4.23
CA ALA A 17 -3.04 -5.97 -3.28
C ALA A 17 -2.21 -6.96 -2.45
N GLN A 18 -2.35 -6.90 -1.13
CA GLN A 18 -1.65 -7.78 -0.21
C GLN A 18 -2.62 -8.83 0.34
N TYR A 19 -2.12 -10.05 0.39
CA TYR A 19 -2.79 -11.19 0.99
C TYR A 19 -1.84 -11.82 1.99
N ASP A 20 -2.36 -12.24 3.14
CA ASP A 20 -1.61 -12.92 4.18
C ASP A 20 -2.38 -14.20 4.55
N VAL A 21 -1.66 -15.26 4.91
CA VAL A 21 -2.28 -16.49 5.42
C VAL A 21 -2.62 -16.29 6.90
N SER A 22 -3.82 -16.67 7.34
CA SER A 22 -4.26 -16.46 8.72
C SER A 22 -3.95 -17.61 9.68
N ASN A 23 -3.56 -18.77 9.15
CA ASN A 23 -3.26 -20.02 9.88
C ASN A 23 -1.85 -20.57 9.58
N GLU A 24 -0.85 -19.68 9.49
CA GLU A 24 0.50 -20.03 9.04
C GLU A 24 1.17 -21.08 9.95
N GLN A 25 0.87 -21.07 11.25
CA GLN A 25 1.46 -22.02 12.18
C GLN A 25 1.01 -23.45 11.92
N GLU A 26 -0.25 -23.62 11.52
CA GLU A 26 -0.85 -24.91 11.18
C GLU A 26 -0.36 -25.39 9.81
N CYS A 27 -0.42 -24.55 8.79
CA CYS A 27 -0.21 -24.97 7.40
C CYS A 27 1.22 -24.71 6.86
N GLY A 28 1.93 -23.73 7.42
CA GLY A 28 3.13 -23.14 6.82
C GLY A 28 4.40 -23.95 6.98
N ARG A 29 5.51 -23.52 6.38
CA ARG A 29 6.82 -24.14 6.63
C ARG A 29 7.39 -23.71 7.98
N ILE A 30 7.65 -24.67 8.87
CA ILE A 30 8.34 -24.43 10.15
C ILE A 30 9.82 -24.14 9.91
N GLN A 31 10.28 -23.01 10.44
CA GLN A 31 11.68 -22.63 10.49
C GLN A 31 12.39 -23.41 11.61
N PRO A 32 13.40 -24.24 11.31
CA PRO A 32 14.11 -25.03 12.31
C PRO A 32 14.70 -24.19 13.46
N GLU A 33 15.15 -22.98 13.15
CA GLU A 33 15.80 -22.05 14.07
C GLU A 33 14.88 -21.48 15.16
N THR A 34 13.61 -21.23 14.85
CA THR A 34 12.64 -20.63 15.78
C THR A 34 11.60 -21.65 16.26
N GLY A 35 11.42 -22.76 15.55
CA GLY A 35 10.32 -23.69 15.77
C GLY A 35 8.95 -23.12 15.38
N THR A 36 8.88 -22.00 14.66
CA THR A 36 7.64 -21.37 14.21
C THR A 36 7.54 -21.35 12.69
N ALA A 37 6.32 -21.27 12.16
CA ALA A 37 6.12 -20.96 10.76
C ALA A 37 6.62 -19.55 10.44
N GLY A 38 7.14 -19.38 9.23
CA GLY A 38 7.38 -18.06 8.67
C GLY A 38 6.06 -17.40 8.25
N ARG A 39 6.03 -16.07 8.21
CA ARG A 39 4.93 -15.32 7.61
C ARG A 39 4.76 -15.73 6.15
N ILE A 40 3.54 -15.97 5.72
CA ILE A 40 3.21 -16.28 4.33
C ILE A 40 2.38 -15.12 3.78
N THR A 41 2.98 -14.38 2.85
CA THR A 41 2.41 -13.16 2.28
C THR A 41 2.58 -13.15 0.78
N SER A 42 1.58 -12.64 0.05
CA SER A 42 1.69 -12.35 -1.38
C SER A 42 1.31 -10.91 -1.67
N GLN A 43 1.99 -10.31 -2.63
CA GLN A 43 1.70 -8.97 -3.14
C GLN A 43 1.46 -9.04 -4.63
N GLU A 44 0.20 -8.86 -5.03
CA GLU A 44 -0.23 -8.96 -6.41
C GLU A 44 -0.36 -7.56 -7.01
N THR A 45 0.26 -7.34 -8.16
CA THR A 45 0.20 -6.02 -8.83
C THR A 45 -1.24 -5.65 -9.20
N VAL A 46 -1.63 -4.43 -8.84
CA VAL A 46 -2.92 -3.84 -9.25
C VAL A 46 -2.65 -2.91 -10.43
N ALA A 47 -3.18 -3.27 -11.60
CA ALA A 47 -3.07 -2.43 -12.79
C ALA A 47 -3.84 -1.12 -12.61
N LEU A 48 -3.11 -0.02 -12.44
CA LEU A 48 -3.69 1.33 -12.34
C LEU A 48 -3.82 1.97 -13.73
N LYS A 49 -5.02 2.47 -14.01
CA LYS A 49 -5.30 3.40 -15.10
C LYS A 49 -5.24 4.84 -14.58
N LYS A 50 -4.39 5.66 -15.19
CA LYS A 50 -4.37 7.11 -14.98
C LYS A 50 -5.65 7.73 -15.56
N ILE A 51 -6.43 8.39 -14.72
CA ILE A 51 -7.66 9.11 -15.10
C ILE A 51 -7.35 10.59 -15.32
N SER A 52 -6.49 11.16 -14.48
CA SER A 52 -5.97 12.53 -14.59
C SER A 52 -4.57 12.59 -13.97
N GLU A 53 -3.96 13.78 -13.94
CA GLU A 53 -2.69 14.00 -13.22
C GLU A 53 -2.78 13.67 -11.72
N THR A 54 -3.98 13.73 -11.13
CA THR A 54 -4.22 13.53 -9.70
C THR A 54 -5.11 12.34 -9.37
N GLU A 55 -5.58 11.59 -10.36
CA GLU A 55 -6.51 10.47 -10.14
C GLU A 55 -6.09 9.22 -10.90
N TYR A 56 -6.07 8.09 -10.18
CA TYR A 56 -5.74 6.77 -10.68
C TYR A 56 -6.77 5.75 -10.17
N ARG A 57 -7.17 4.82 -11.04
CA ARG A 57 -8.13 3.77 -10.70
C ARG A 57 -7.62 2.40 -11.13
N GLY A 58 -7.80 1.40 -10.29
CA GLY A 58 -7.54 0.01 -10.60
C GLY A 58 -8.61 -0.87 -9.95
N THR A 59 -8.60 -2.15 -10.28
CA THR A 59 -9.48 -3.16 -9.71
C THR A 59 -8.61 -4.22 -9.04
N LEU A 60 -9.01 -4.62 -7.83
CA LEU A 60 -8.41 -5.72 -7.08
C LEU A 60 -9.52 -6.70 -6.67
N TYR A 61 -9.14 -7.93 -6.33
CA TYR A 61 -10.07 -8.98 -5.91
C TYR A 61 -9.78 -9.35 -4.46
N LEU A 62 -10.80 -9.45 -3.62
CA LEU A 62 -10.60 -9.80 -2.20
C LEU A 62 -10.26 -11.28 -2.01
N ASP A 63 -10.55 -12.09 -3.02
CA ASP A 63 -10.46 -13.55 -3.07
C ASP A 63 -9.54 -14.04 -4.20
N LEU A 64 -8.52 -13.23 -4.56
CA LEU A 64 -7.59 -13.56 -5.64
C LEU A 64 -6.78 -14.84 -5.35
N MET A 65 -6.30 -14.95 -4.11
CA MET A 65 -5.46 -16.06 -3.66
C MET A 65 -6.34 -17.25 -3.27
N GLN A 66 -5.91 -18.45 -3.68
CA GLN A 66 -6.63 -19.69 -3.41
C GLN A 66 -6.01 -20.45 -2.24
N ASP A 67 -6.89 -20.96 -1.37
CA ASP A 67 -6.54 -21.84 -0.28
C ASP A 67 -5.96 -23.16 -0.81
N GLU A 68 -4.76 -23.53 -0.35
CA GLU A 68 -4.09 -24.75 -0.78
C GLU A 68 -3.13 -25.29 0.30
N ASP A 69 -2.82 -26.58 0.25
CA ASP A 69 -1.80 -27.21 1.09
C ASP A 69 -0.42 -27.13 0.43
N TYR A 70 0.25 -25.99 0.61
CA TYR A 70 1.55 -25.70 -0.01
C TYR A 70 2.71 -26.51 0.58
N TYR A 71 2.56 -27.03 1.80
CA TYR A 71 3.67 -27.61 2.58
C TYR A 71 3.41 -29.03 3.10
N GLY A 72 2.28 -29.64 2.74
CA GLY A 72 1.87 -30.97 3.20
C GLY A 72 1.48 -31.01 4.68
N ARG A 73 1.06 -29.89 5.25
CA ARG A 73 0.71 -29.75 6.68
C ARG A 73 -0.76 -29.38 6.90
N GLY A 74 -1.52 -29.22 5.83
CA GLY A 74 -2.90 -28.74 5.86
C GLY A 74 -3.08 -27.50 4.98
N VAL A 75 -4.33 -27.13 4.75
CA VAL A 75 -4.69 -26.00 3.88
C VAL A 75 -4.32 -24.68 4.53
N CYS A 76 -3.58 -23.83 3.80
CA CYS A 76 -3.38 -22.44 4.16
C CYS A 76 -4.59 -21.60 3.73
N HIS A 77 -5.14 -20.84 4.67
CA HIS A 77 -6.27 -19.95 4.46
C HIS A 77 -5.79 -18.54 4.17
N TRP A 78 -6.02 -18.06 2.95
CA TRP A 78 -5.62 -16.73 2.51
C TRP A 78 -6.69 -15.68 2.81
N GLU A 79 -6.23 -14.51 3.24
CA GLU A 79 -7.10 -13.37 3.47
C GLU A 79 -6.52 -12.12 2.79
N PHE A 80 -7.37 -11.34 2.13
CA PHE A 80 -7.00 -9.99 1.69
C PHE A 80 -6.72 -9.11 2.92
N SER A 81 -5.51 -8.57 3.00
CA SER A 81 -5.04 -7.81 4.16
C SER A 81 -5.08 -6.31 3.91
N GLY A 82 -5.00 -5.88 2.65
CA GLY A 82 -5.10 -4.49 2.26
C GLY A 82 -4.46 -4.21 0.91
N ALA A 83 -4.35 -2.94 0.55
CA ALA A 83 -3.72 -2.52 -0.69
C ALA A 83 -2.70 -1.39 -0.45
N SER A 84 -1.59 -1.42 -1.17
CA SER A 84 -0.55 -0.40 -1.12
C SER A 84 -0.49 0.40 -2.41
N VAL A 85 0.07 1.61 -2.31
CA VAL A 85 0.58 2.38 -3.45
C VAL A 85 1.99 2.85 -3.17
N LEU A 86 2.80 2.93 -4.23
CA LEU A 86 4.12 3.54 -4.25
C LEU A 86 4.15 4.59 -5.33
N LEU A 87 4.54 5.81 -4.96
CA LEU A 87 4.68 6.93 -5.88
C LEU A 87 6.12 7.46 -5.88
N LYS A 88 6.63 7.76 -7.09
CA LYS A 88 7.90 8.46 -7.31
C LYS A 88 7.77 9.51 -8.42
N ALA A 89 8.59 10.55 -8.36
CA ALA A 89 8.54 11.67 -9.29
C ALA A 89 8.84 11.23 -10.73
N THR A 90 9.90 10.45 -10.94
CA THR A 90 10.28 9.90 -12.26
C THR A 90 10.42 8.39 -12.24
N GLY A 91 10.58 7.78 -11.06
CA GLY A 91 10.85 6.35 -10.90
C GLY A 91 12.30 6.04 -10.54
N ALA A 92 13.18 7.04 -10.53
CA ALA A 92 14.60 6.87 -10.23
C ALA A 92 14.81 6.24 -8.83
N GLU A 93 15.88 5.46 -8.68
CA GLU A 93 16.11 4.63 -7.48
C GLU A 93 16.28 5.48 -6.22
N GLU A 94 16.95 6.62 -6.36
CA GLU A 94 17.30 7.55 -5.30
C GLU A 94 16.14 8.40 -4.79
N GLU A 95 15.04 8.49 -5.53
CA GLU A 95 13.87 9.32 -5.20
C GLU A 95 13.18 8.85 -3.92
N THR A 96 12.52 9.80 -3.25
CA THR A 96 11.64 9.48 -2.13
C THR A 96 10.55 8.52 -2.61
N ARG A 97 10.31 7.45 -1.86
CA ARG A 97 9.20 6.51 -2.08
C ARG A 97 8.06 6.93 -1.19
N PHE A 98 7.04 7.55 -1.78
CA PHE A 98 5.81 7.89 -1.05
C PHE A 98 4.91 6.66 -1.01
N LEU A 99 4.70 6.12 0.19
CA LEU A 99 4.05 4.85 0.45
C LEU A 99 2.77 5.06 1.24
N SER A 100 1.67 4.46 0.79
CA SER A 100 0.40 4.42 1.51
C SER A 100 -0.15 3.01 1.47
N PHE A 101 -0.72 2.55 2.58
CA PHE A 101 -1.36 1.24 2.70
C PHE A 101 -2.73 1.39 3.34
N ILE A 102 -3.78 0.95 2.67
CA ILE A 102 -5.16 0.90 3.17
C ILE A 102 -5.48 -0.52 3.63
N GLU A 103 -5.90 -0.66 4.88
CA GLU A 103 -6.23 -1.96 5.46
C GLU A 103 -7.52 -2.54 4.88
N ALA A 104 -7.61 -3.87 4.84
CA ALA A 104 -8.79 -4.59 4.35
C ALA A 104 -10.10 -4.12 5.01
N LYS A 105 -10.09 -3.90 6.33
CA LYS A 105 -11.27 -3.41 7.06
C LYS A 105 -11.76 -2.05 6.56
N THR A 106 -10.86 -1.17 6.12
CA THR A 106 -11.22 0.14 5.57
C THR A 106 -11.74 0.00 4.14
N VAL A 107 -11.14 -0.90 3.35
CA VAL A 107 -11.60 -1.24 1.99
C VAL A 107 -13.00 -1.84 2.01
N THR A 108 -13.25 -2.84 2.85
CA THR A 108 -14.56 -3.53 2.94
C THR A 108 -15.65 -2.65 3.56
N ALA A 109 -15.28 -1.74 4.46
CA ALA A 109 -16.18 -0.68 4.93
C ALA A 109 -16.43 0.41 3.88
N GLN A 110 -15.79 0.34 2.71
CA GLN A 110 -15.82 1.35 1.63
C GLN A 110 -15.49 2.76 2.14
N GLN A 111 -14.56 2.83 3.09
CA GLN A 111 -14.05 4.07 3.65
C GLN A 111 -12.79 4.51 2.91
N ALA A 112 -12.45 5.79 3.05
CA ALA A 112 -11.21 6.35 2.52
C ALA A 112 -10.14 6.43 3.60
N LEU A 113 -8.89 6.15 3.21
CA LEU A 113 -7.69 6.48 3.96
C LEU A 113 -7.02 7.67 3.28
N THR A 114 -6.78 8.74 4.03
CA THR A 114 -5.97 9.88 3.58
C THR A 114 -4.73 9.99 4.44
N LYS A 115 -3.56 10.03 3.81
CA LYS A 115 -2.28 10.33 4.47
C LYS A 115 -1.71 11.66 3.98
N TYR A 116 -1.00 12.34 4.86
CA TYR A 116 -0.38 13.64 4.66
C TYR A 116 1.13 13.49 4.53
N TYR A 117 1.72 14.22 3.59
CA TYR A 117 3.13 14.14 3.24
C TYR A 117 3.72 15.53 3.09
N TRP A 118 4.98 15.69 3.50
CA TRP A 118 5.68 16.96 3.36
C TRP A 118 6.16 17.16 1.92
N LYS A 119 5.78 18.29 1.31
CA LYS A 119 6.09 18.57 -0.11
C LYS A 119 7.58 18.65 -0.40
N ASP A 120 8.39 19.18 0.51
CA ASP A 120 9.84 19.35 0.27
C ASP A 120 10.59 18.00 0.30
N GLY A 121 9.92 16.90 0.66
CA GLY A 121 10.43 15.55 0.45
C GLY A 121 10.40 15.10 -1.01
N TYR A 122 9.73 15.84 -1.89
CA TYR A 122 9.65 15.61 -3.33
C TYR A 122 10.69 16.44 -4.09
N PRO A 123 11.32 15.91 -5.16
CA PRO A 123 11.24 14.53 -5.60
C PRO A 123 12.08 13.58 -4.72
N ARG A 124 12.96 14.14 -3.89
CA ARG A 124 13.95 13.41 -3.12
C ARG A 124 14.37 14.18 -1.86
N THR A 125 14.49 13.47 -0.73
CA THR A 125 15.17 13.95 0.48
C THR A 125 16.69 13.67 0.43
N GLU A 126 17.44 14.16 1.41
CA GLU A 126 18.89 13.87 1.51
C GLU A 126 19.17 12.36 1.53
N SER A 127 18.30 11.60 2.20
CA SER A 127 18.32 10.14 2.25
C SER A 127 17.88 9.53 0.92
N LYS A 128 18.77 8.75 0.30
CA LYS A 128 18.45 7.99 -0.91
C LYS A 128 17.33 6.99 -0.64
N SER A 129 16.37 6.89 -1.57
CA SER A 129 15.27 5.92 -1.52
C SER A 129 14.48 5.98 -0.20
N PHE A 130 14.34 7.18 0.36
CA PHE A 130 13.67 7.39 1.64
C PHE A 130 12.22 6.86 1.58
N PRO A 131 11.84 5.93 2.48
CA PRO A 131 10.47 5.42 2.54
C PRO A 131 9.60 6.39 3.35
N ASP A 132 8.99 7.35 2.67
CA ASP A 132 8.02 8.25 3.31
C ASP A 132 6.66 7.56 3.37
N THR A 133 6.24 7.17 4.57
CA THR A 133 4.92 6.55 4.76
C THR A 133 3.83 7.58 5.00
N GLY A 134 4.16 8.86 5.23
CA GLY A 134 3.23 9.92 5.59
C GLY A 134 2.53 9.71 6.92
N GLU A 135 1.72 10.69 7.31
CA GLU A 135 1.02 10.72 8.60
C GLU A 135 -0.50 10.71 8.43
N LEU A 136 -1.22 10.20 9.44
CA LEU A 136 -2.69 10.18 9.44
C LEU A 136 -3.31 11.54 9.76
N SER A 137 -2.53 12.45 10.35
CA SER A 137 -2.98 13.77 10.76
C SER A 137 -1.93 14.83 10.42
N PRO A 138 -2.32 16.00 9.91
CA PRO A 138 -1.40 17.11 9.71
C PRO A 138 -0.82 17.60 11.04
N GLU A 139 -1.48 17.33 12.17
CA GLU A 139 -1.03 17.74 13.50
C GLU A 139 0.26 17.04 13.96
N THR A 140 0.59 15.88 13.37
CA THR A 140 1.85 15.18 13.63
C THR A 140 3.07 15.97 13.11
N PHE A 141 2.86 16.82 12.10
CA PHE A 141 3.90 17.71 11.60
C PHE A 141 4.02 18.95 12.49
N LYS A 142 5.26 19.48 12.55
CA LYS A 142 5.51 20.77 13.20
C LYS A 142 4.62 21.85 12.58
N PRO A 143 4.11 22.82 13.37
CA PRO A 143 3.19 23.86 12.90
C PRO A 143 3.62 24.54 11.60
N GLU A 144 4.92 24.85 11.45
CA GLU A 144 5.50 25.50 10.29
C GLU A 144 5.47 24.68 8.99
N ILE A 145 5.24 23.36 9.07
CA ILE A 145 5.18 22.44 7.93
C ILE A 145 3.74 22.25 7.43
N ARG A 146 2.73 22.50 8.27
CA ARG A 146 1.34 22.05 8.04
C ARG A 146 0.69 22.62 6.78
N ASP A 147 1.08 23.84 6.38
CA ASP A 147 0.63 24.47 5.14
C ASP A 147 1.40 23.98 3.89
N ASN A 148 2.50 23.26 4.09
CA ASN A 148 3.35 22.69 3.05
C ASN A 148 3.16 21.16 2.89
N LEU A 149 1.92 20.70 3.04
CA LEU A 149 1.54 19.30 2.90
C LEU A 149 0.79 19.02 1.59
N PHE A 150 0.98 17.82 1.06
CA PHE A 150 0.11 17.21 0.05
C PHE A 150 -0.49 15.93 0.59
N THR A 151 -1.52 15.38 -0.08
CA THR A 151 -2.16 14.15 0.37
C THR A 151 -2.20 13.06 -0.69
N ILE A 152 -2.20 11.83 -0.19
CA ILE A 152 -2.52 10.61 -0.95
C ILE A 152 -3.77 10.03 -0.29
N THR A 153 -4.85 9.88 -1.08
CA THR A 153 -6.10 9.27 -0.64
C THR A 153 -6.32 7.96 -1.37
N LEU A 154 -6.47 6.88 -0.61
CA LEU A 154 -6.90 5.56 -1.07
C LEU A 154 -8.35 5.35 -0.68
N ALA A 155 -9.16 4.91 -1.63
CA ALA A 155 -10.56 4.56 -1.40
C ALA A 155 -10.95 3.47 -2.40
N ALA A 156 -11.83 2.58 -1.97
CA ALA A 156 -12.35 1.50 -2.78
C ALA A 156 -13.87 1.43 -2.62
N LYS A 157 -14.52 0.91 -3.66
CA LYS A 157 -15.94 0.60 -3.65
C LYS A 157 -16.14 -0.72 -4.37
N GLU A 158 -17.18 -1.46 -4.00
CA GLU A 158 -17.58 -2.64 -4.73
C GLU A 158 -17.95 -2.26 -6.18
N VAL A 159 -17.56 -3.12 -7.11
CA VAL A 159 -17.97 -2.98 -8.50
C VAL A 159 -19.37 -3.55 -8.60
N ALA A 160 -20.36 -2.67 -8.77
CA ALA A 160 -21.74 -3.09 -8.96
C ALA A 160 -21.86 -4.00 -10.18
N SER A 161 -22.52 -5.14 -10.00
CA SER A 161 -22.86 -6.13 -11.02
C SER A 161 -24.03 -5.67 -11.88
#